data_AF-A0A0G1K6K4-F1
#
_entry.id   AF-A0A0G1K6K4-F1
#
_cell.length_a   1.000
_cell.length_b   1.000
_cell.length_c   1.000
_cell.angle_alpha   90.00
_cell.angle_beta   90.00
_cell.angle_gamma   90.00
#
_symmetry.space_group_name_H-M   'P 1'
#
loop_
_entity.id
_entity.type
_entity.pdbx_description
1 polymer ?
#
loop_
_entity_poly.entity_id
_entity_poly.type
_entity_poly.pdbx_seq_one_letter_code
_entity_poly.pdbx_strand_id
1 'polypeptide(L)'
;ADSILSYSGITRLLQGVSPDHFLRLARPVVPALIYLFLFAFLLFFWQFYRKGNWKYGALSIIVLGLNFYNYFYTWTYLYAFGSILILLLIIQRNWRQVLRIGSVFVGGAIVAIPYFINMYRASQFPTFEDMGISSGIILSHQPLFMGSSIIIALLFFLFLFPRIDKEKYLFGLAILLTPFLTMNQQVLTGRIMQPDHYHWFFHKPLAVSFVLITIFYLFDRRHLDLYKKIFAILVITSSIATAVFIQAYSYKYDSRDGGQIAIERQKYGPVMDWLNSNAKKEAQIFGNDATADMTVLYTSLNVLYHAGICCTSISVTKSTLYETLFIFFRLNEVDAQSAYEAFSRERAFVSRHIFGIYYRKLNGSYESIPDEKFDEIVGMYKETLSTPTSKWLEQIFEKYEVEYIVWDKVANPQWQLESYPFLKEVAMFDSMAIYQIYR
;
A
#
# COMPACT_ATOMS: atom_id res chain seq x y z
N ALA A 1 10.22 -16.25 -0.30
CA ALA A 1 9.58 -16.46 -1.62
C ALA A 1 9.96 -15.36 -2.60
N ASP A 2 9.63 -14.09 -2.34
CA ASP A 2 9.95 -12.97 -3.25
C ASP A 2 11.44 -12.84 -3.59
N SER A 3 12.31 -12.98 -2.60
CA SER A 3 13.77 -12.89 -2.73
C SER A 3 14.45 -14.14 -3.28
N ILE A 4 13.80 -15.30 -3.29
CA ILE A 4 14.43 -16.59 -3.63
C ILE A 4 13.82 -17.21 -4.90
N LEU A 5 12.61 -16.82 -5.29
CA LEU A 5 11.88 -17.40 -6.42
C LEU A 5 11.68 -16.42 -7.58
N SER A 6 12.27 -15.23 -7.48
CA SER A 6 12.38 -14.32 -8.61
C SER A 6 13.81 -14.36 -9.13
N TYR A 7 13.97 -14.31 -10.46
CA TYR A 7 15.29 -14.21 -11.09
C TYR A 7 16.10 -13.06 -10.47
N SER A 8 15.47 -11.89 -10.32
CA SER A 8 16.08 -10.72 -9.67
C SER A 8 16.46 -10.94 -8.21
N GLY A 9 15.66 -11.69 -7.45
CA GLY A 9 15.96 -12.02 -6.06
C GLY A 9 17.14 -12.98 -5.93
N ILE A 10 17.16 -14.05 -6.74
CA ILE A 10 18.27 -15.02 -6.78
C ILE A 10 19.56 -14.32 -7.24
N THR A 11 19.51 -13.52 -8.30
CA THR A 11 20.70 -12.80 -8.78
C THR A 11 21.21 -11.80 -7.76
N ARG A 12 20.33 -11.02 -7.10
CA ARG A 12 20.73 -10.13 -6.00
C ARG A 12 21.39 -10.90 -4.86
N LEU A 13 20.78 -12.01 -4.43
CA LEU A 13 21.33 -12.84 -3.35
C LEU A 13 22.71 -13.43 -3.73
N LEU A 14 22.87 -13.93 -4.96
CA LEU A 14 24.14 -14.47 -5.47
C LEU A 14 25.21 -13.39 -5.70
N GLN A 15 24.79 -12.15 -5.99
CA GLN A 15 25.66 -10.98 -6.09
C GLN A 15 26.03 -10.39 -4.71
N GLY A 16 25.63 -11.05 -3.61
CA GLY A 16 25.89 -10.57 -2.25
C GLY A 16 25.07 -9.33 -1.86
N VAL A 17 24.07 -8.96 -2.67
CA VAL A 17 23.16 -7.86 -2.38
C VAL A 17 22.15 -8.35 -1.34
N SER A 18 22.27 -7.79 -0.14
CA SER A 18 21.35 -8.01 0.96
C SER A 18 19.93 -7.54 0.62
N PRO A 19 18.91 -8.04 1.35
CA PRO A 19 17.60 -7.40 1.35
C PRO A 19 17.77 -5.94 1.77
N ASP A 20 17.31 -5.03 0.92
CA ASP A 20 17.37 -3.60 1.16
C ASP A 20 16.34 -3.13 2.20
N HIS A 21 15.40 -4.00 2.59
CA HIS A 21 14.13 -3.62 3.19
C HIS A 21 13.62 -4.63 4.24
N PHE A 22 12.90 -4.15 5.27
CA PHE A 22 12.18 -4.99 6.22
C PHE A 22 11.24 -6.00 5.53
N LEU A 23 11.00 -7.14 6.18
CA LEU A 23 9.98 -8.08 5.75
C LEU A 23 8.64 -7.36 5.62
N ARG A 24 8.02 -7.48 4.44
CA ARG A 24 6.70 -6.86 4.21
C ARG A 24 5.65 -7.32 5.20
N LEU A 25 5.71 -8.60 5.59
CA LEU A 25 4.86 -9.20 6.62
C LEU A 25 5.06 -8.64 8.02
N ALA A 26 6.22 -8.04 8.31
CA ALA A 26 6.54 -7.45 9.61
C ALA A 26 5.99 -6.02 9.78
N ARG A 27 5.40 -5.42 8.73
CA ARG A 27 4.71 -4.14 8.84
C ARG A 27 3.53 -4.27 9.79
N PRO A 28 3.47 -3.52 10.91
CA PRO A 28 2.36 -3.62 11.86
C PRO A 28 1.00 -3.34 11.21
N VAL A 29 -0.04 -3.97 11.79
CA VAL A 29 -1.47 -3.89 11.43
C VAL A 29 -1.86 -4.51 10.08
N VAL A 30 -1.29 -4.08 8.95
CA VAL A 30 -1.95 -4.32 7.64
C VAL A 30 -1.81 -5.78 7.12
N PRO A 31 -0.61 -6.37 6.96
CA PRO A 31 -0.48 -7.71 6.35
C PRO A 31 -0.95 -8.85 7.26
N ALA A 32 -0.72 -8.75 8.57
CA ALA A 32 -1.11 -9.80 9.51
C ALA A 32 -2.64 -9.99 9.57
N LEU A 33 -3.39 -8.88 9.60
CA LEU A 33 -4.85 -8.91 9.55
C LEU A 33 -5.36 -9.42 8.20
N ILE A 34 -4.73 -9.04 7.08
CA ILE A 34 -5.07 -9.59 5.75
C ILE A 34 -5.02 -11.13 5.76
N TYR A 35 -3.92 -11.71 6.26
CA TYR A 35 -3.75 -13.17 6.26
C TYR A 35 -4.67 -13.87 7.25
N LEU A 36 -4.94 -13.27 8.41
CA LEU A 36 -5.87 -13.83 9.38
C LEU A 36 -7.25 -14.07 8.75
N PHE A 37 -7.81 -13.05 8.08
CA PHE A 37 -9.12 -13.19 7.45
C PHE A 37 -9.08 -14.10 6.21
N LEU A 38 -8.01 -14.02 5.40
CA LEU A 38 -7.85 -14.89 4.24
C LEU A 38 -7.86 -16.37 4.65
N PHE A 39 -7.00 -16.75 5.60
CA PHE A 39 -6.88 -18.15 6.02
C PHE A 39 -8.07 -18.60 6.86
N ALA A 40 -8.66 -17.73 7.69
CA ALA A 40 -9.90 -18.04 8.40
C ALA A 40 -11.03 -18.37 7.40
N PHE A 41 -11.19 -17.56 6.35
CA PHE A 41 -12.16 -17.85 5.29
C PHE A 41 -11.85 -19.19 4.62
N LEU A 42 -10.62 -19.39 4.12
CA LEU A 42 -10.23 -20.62 3.42
C LEU A 42 -10.45 -21.87 4.28
N LEU A 43 -10.16 -21.81 5.59
CA LEU A 43 -10.34 -22.92 6.53
C LEU A 43 -11.83 -23.25 6.74
N PHE A 44 -12.65 -22.25 7.09
CA PHE A 44 -14.09 -22.48 7.29
C PHE A 44 -14.76 -22.89 5.98
N PHE A 45 -14.40 -22.23 4.88
CA PHE A 45 -14.96 -22.50 3.57
C PHE A 45 -14.59 -23.89 3.08
N TRP A 46 -13.36 -24.37 3.32
CA TRP A 46 -12.97 -25.75 3.05
C TRP A 46 -13.79 -26.76 3.85
N GLN A 47 -13.98 -26.53 5.15
CA GLN A 47 -14.79 -27.43 5.99
C GLN A 47 -16.25 -27.45 5.54
N PHE A 48 -16.81 -26.30 5.16
CA PHE A 48 -18.14 -26.21 4.57
C PHE A 48 -18.24 -26.93 3.23
N TYR A 49 -17.29 -26.70 2.33
CA TYR A 49 -17.25 -27.29 0.99
C TYR A 49 -17.25 -28.82 1.03
N ARG A 50 -16.44 -29.40 1.94
CA ARG A 50 -16.29 -30.85 2.09
C ARG A 50 -17.41 -31.50 2.90
N LYS A 51 -17.78 -30.92 4.05
CA LYS A 51 -18.73 -31.54 5.00
C LYS A 51 -20.17 -31.10 4.80
N GLY A 52 -20.41 -29.98 4.12
CA GLY A 52 -21.74 -29.39 3.99
C GLY A 52 -22.35 -28.83 5.28
N ASN A 53 -21.56 -28.71 6.36
CA ASN A 53 -22.05 -28.22 7.65
C ASN A 53 -22.15 -26.69 7.66
N TRP A 54 -23.38 -26.19 7.75
CA TRP A 54 -23.71 -24.76 7.71
C TRP A 54 -23.15 -23.93 8.86
N LYS A 55 -22.71 -24.52 9.97
CA LYS A 55 -21.92 -23.79 10.97
C LYS A 55 -20.68 -23.15 10.32
N TYR A 56 -19.97 -23.92 9.49
CA TYR A 56 -18.81 -23.41 8.77
C TYR A 56 -19.22 -22.48 7.63
N GLY A 57 -20.35 -22.72 6.96
CA GLY A 57 -20.90 -21.82 5.94
C GLY A 57 -21.23 -20.43 6.49
N ALA A 58 -21.88 -20.36 7.66
CA ALA A 58 -22.17 -19.11 8.35
C ALA A 58 -20.90 -18.38 8.78
N LEU A 59 -19.90 -19.10 9.32
CA LEU A 59 -18.59 -18.51 9.64
C LEU A 59 -17.89 -17.98 8.38
N SER A 60 -17.95 -18.69 7.25
CA SER A 60 -17.42 -18.22 5.97
C SER A 60 -18.12 -16.95 5.49
N ILE A 61 -19.45 -16.86 5.61
CA ILE A 61 -20.24 -15.65 5.26
C ILE A 61 -19.76 -14.45 6.08
N ILE A 62 -19.67 -14.61 7.41
CA ILE A 62 -19.26 -13.52 8.31
C ILE A 62 -17.83 -13.08 7.99
N VAL A 63 -16.89 -14.01 7.88
CA VAL A 63 -15.48 -13.68 7.61
C VAL A 63 -15.31 -13.05 6.23
N LEU A 64 -16.02 -13.54 5.21
CA LEU A 64 -16.00 -12.94 3.86
C LEU A 64 -16.61 -11.53 3.86
N GLY A 65 -17.74 -11.32 4.53
CA GLY A 65 -18.40 -10.03 4.63
C GLY A 65 -17.56 -8.98 5.36
N LEU A 66 -16.92 -9.37 6.48
CA LEU A 66 -15.99 -8.51 7.20
C LEU A 66 -14.72 -8.19 6.38
N ASN A 67 -14.35 -9.06 5.44
CA ASN A 67 -13.16 -8.87 4.61
C ASN A 67 -13.24 -7.61 3.73
N PHE A 68 -14.46 -7.16 3.38
CA PHE A 68 -14.67 -5.89 2.67
C PHE A 68 -14.13 -4.66 3.41
N TYR A 69 -14.11 -4.70 4.75
CA TYR A 69 -13.59 -3.63 5.60
C TYR A 69 -12.11 -3.80 5.97
N ASN A 70 -11.51 -4.93 5.60
CA ASN A 70 -10.11 -5.22 5.89
C ASN A 70 -9.21 -4.78 4.74
N TYR A 71 -9.40 -5.37 3.55
CA TYR A 71 -8.49 -5.10 2.44
C TYR A 71 -9.09 -5.42 1.08
N PHE A 72 -9.03 -4.44 0.18
CA PHE A 72 -9.59 -4.52 -1.17
C PHE A 72 -9.16 -5.80 -1.92
N TYR A 73 -7.85 -6.04 -1.96
CA TYR A 73 -7.27 -7.15 -2.72
C TYR A 73 -7.57 -8.53 -2.15
N THR A 74 -7.97 -8.63 -0.88
CA THR A 74 -8.32 -9.92 -0.27
C THR A 74 -9.72 -10.36 -0.69
N TRP A 75 -10.72 -9.48 -0.57
CA TRP A 75 -12.09 -9.89 -0.87
C TRP A 75 -12.26 -10.10 -2.37
N THR A 76 -11.66 -9.25 -3.22
CA THR A 76 -11.69 -9.45 -4.68
C THR A 76 -11.03 -10.76 -5.09
N TYR A 77 -9.91 -11.14 -4.44
CA TYR A 77 -9.27 -12.43 -4.65
C TYR A 77 -10.19 -13.59 -4.26
N LEU A 78 -10.87 -13.50 -3.11
CA LEU A 78 -11.80 -14.54 -2.65
C LEU A 78 -13.03 -14.68 -3.56
N TYR A 79 -13.59 -13.57 -4.07
CA TYR A 79 -14.68 -13.62 -5.05
C TYR A 79 -14.21 -14.19 -6.39
N ALA A 80 -13.01 -13.85 -6.85
CA ALA A 80 -12.43 -14.44 -8.05
C ALA A 80 -12.23 -15.96 -7.89
N PHE A 81 -11.72 -16.40 -6.74
CA PHE A 81 -11.61 -17.81 -6.36
C PHE A 81 -12.97 -18.51 -6.37
N GLY A 82 -13.98 -17.90 -5.73
CA GLY A 82 -15.35 -18.41 -5.69
C GLY A 82 -15.96 -18.60 -7.07
N SER A 83 -15.84 -17.58 -7.92
CA SER A 83 -16.33 -17.60 -9.30
C SER A 83 -15.70 -18.72 -10.12
N ILE A 84 -14.39 -18.93 -10.01
CA ILE A 84 -13.70 -20.03 -10.71
C ILE A 84 -14.16 -21.38 -10.17
N LEU A 85 -14.24 -21.55 -8.85
CA LEU A 85 -14.70 -22.81 -8.26
C LEU A 85 -16.14 -23.14 -8.68
N ILE A 86 -17.03 -22.14 -8.67
CA ILE A 86 -18.41 -22.27 -9.15
C ILE A 86 -18.43 -22.65 -10.63
N LEU A 87 -17.63 -22.00 -11.47
CA LEU A 87 -17.52 -22.33 -12.90
C LEU A 87 -17.07 -23.77 -13.12
N LEU A 88 -16.05 -24.24 -12.38
CA LEU A 88 -15.60 -25.63 -12.45
C LEU A 88 -16.71 -26.62 -12.05
N LEU A 89 -17.53 -26.28 -11.05
CA LEU A 89 -18.65 -27.11 -10.61
C LEU A 89 -19.83 -27.09 -11.59
N ILE A 90 -20.07 -25.96 -12.27
CA ILE A 90 -21.04 -25.83 -13.36
C ILE A 90 -20.64 -26.73 -14.53
N ILE A 91 -19.36 -26.73 -14.91
CA ILE A 91 -18.82 -27.61 -15.96
C ILE A 91 -19.04 -29.09 -15.59
N GLN A 92 -18.89 -29.43 -14.31
CA GLN A 92 -19.19 -30.77 -13.77
C GLN A 92 -20.68 -31.04 -13.58
N ARG A 93 -21.56 -30.08 -13.89
CA ARG A 93 -23.01 -30.14 -13.71
C ARG A 93 -23.44 -30.41 -12.26
N ASN A 94 -22.63 -30.01 -11.28
CA ASN A 94 -22.92 -30.21 -9.86
C ASN A 94 -23.72 -29.04 -9.26
N TRP A 95 -24.95 -28.88 -9.71
CA TRP A 95 -25.81 -27.74 -9.36
C TRP A 95 -26.07 -27.60 -7.86
N ARG A 96 -26.17 -28.71 -7.13
CA ARG A 96 -26.35 -28.69 -5.68
C ARG A 96 -25.17 -28.01 -4.97
N GLN A 97 -23.94 -28.34 -5.37
CA GLN A 97 -22.75 -27.67 -4.83
C GLN A 97 -22.66 -26.22 -5.29
N VAL A 98 -23.01 -25.93 -6.55
CA VAL A 98 -23.03 -24.55 -7.09
C VAL A 98 -23.90 -23.64 -6.21
N LEU A 99 -25.16 -24.04 -5.94
CA LEU A 99 -26.07 -23.25 -5.11
C LEU A 99 -25.55 -23.10 -3.67
N ARG A 100 -25.07 -24.20 -3.08
CA ARG A 100 -24.56 -24.23 -1.71
C ARG A 100 -23.33 -23.34 -1.50
N ILE A 101 -22.40 -23.35 -2.43
CA ILE A 101 -21.20 -22.50 -2.37
C ILE A 101 -21.56 -21.06 -2.74
N GLY A 102 -22.37 -20.87 -3.77
CA GLY A 102 -22.85 -19.56 -4.21
C GLY A 102 -23.53 -18.78 -3.09
N SER A 103 -24.31 -19.44 -2.24
CA SER A 103 -24.93 -18.78 -1.09
C SER A 103 -23.94 -18.21 -0.06
N VAL A 104 -22.71 -18.73 0.04
CA VAL A 104 -21.68 -18.11 0.90
C VAL A 104 -21.24 -16.77 0.32
N PHE A 105 -21.02 -16.69 -0.99
CA PHE A 105 -20.61 -15.46 -1.67
C PHE A 105 -21.75 -14.43 -1.73
N VAL A 106 -22.98 -14.87 -1.93
CA VAL A 106 -24.17 -14.00 -1.82
C VAL A 106 -24.35 -13.52 -0.39
N GLY A 107 -24.25 -14.40 0.60
CA GLY A 107 -24.32 -14.03 2.02
C GLY A 107 -23.24 -13.03 2.42
N GLY A 108 -21.99 -13.23 1.97
CA GLY A 108 -20.90 -12.28 2.19
C GLY A 108 -21.18 -10.91 1.57
N ALA A 109 -21.78 -10.87 0.38
CA ALA A 109 -22.15 -9.62 -0.29
C ALA A 109 -23.27 -8.88 0.45
N ILE A 110 -24.22 -9.63 1.03
CA ILE A 110 -25.29 -9.06 1.88
C ILE A 110 -24.69 -8.41 3.14
N VAL A 111 -23.75 -9.07 3.82
CA VAL A 111 -23.05 -8.49 4.97
C VAL A 111 -22.25 -7.23 4.57
N ALA A 112 -21.79 -7.16 3.33
CA ALA A 112 -21.05 -6.03 2.77
C ALA A 112 -21.92 -4.88 2.25
N ILE A 113 -23.26 -4.95 2.35
CA ILE A 113 -24.15 -3.86 1.89
C ILE A 113 -23.74 -2.49 2.45
N PRO A 114 -23.43 -2.31 3.75
CA PRO A 114 -23.04 -0.99 4.26
C PRO A 114 -21.74 -0.46 3.64
N TYR A 115 -20.77 -1.34 3.34
CA TYR A 115 -19.55 -0.97 2.62
C TYR A 115 -19.87 -0.42 1.23
N PHE A 116 -20.74 -1.08 0.47
CA PHE A 116 -21.12 -0.60 -0.86
C PHE A 116 -21.92 0.70 -0.84
N ILE A 117 -22.78 0.91 0.17
CA ILE A 117 -23.46 2.19 0.37
C ILE A 117 -22.44 3.31 0.62
N ASN A 118 -21.44 3.07 1.47
CA ASN A 118 -20.39 4.04 1.75
C ASN A 118 -19.52 4.31 0.52
N MET A 119 -19.17 3.27 -0.25
CA MET A 119 -18.41 3.42 -1.49
C MET A 119 -19.19 4.22 -2.54
N TYR A 120 -20.50 3.97 -2.68
CA TYR A 120 -21.35 4.74 -3.59
C TYR A 120 -21.45 6.21 -3.17
N ARG A 121 -21.57 6.48 -1.86
CA ARG A 121 -21.53 7.86 -1.34
C ARG A 121 -20.18 8.52 -1.61
N ALA A 122 -19.08 7.80 -1.38
CA ALA A 122 -17.73 8.27 -1.68
C ALA A 122 -17.56 8.59 -3.18
N SER A 123 -18.16 7.77 -4.06
CA SER A 123 -18.09 8.00 -5.51
C SER A 123 -18.87 9.21 -5.99
N GLN A 124 -19.73 9.81 -5.16
CA GLN A 124 -20.43 11.06 -5.48
C GLN A 124 -19.61 12.30 -5.11
N PHE A 125 -18.48 12.16 -4.42
CA PHE A 125 -17.65 13.32 -4.09
C PHE A 125 -16.96 13.86 -5.35
N PRO A 126 -16.90 15.19 -5.55
CA PRO A 126 -16.27 15.79 -6.73
C PRO A 126 -14.80 15.38 -6.94
N THR A 127 -14.08 15.08 -5.86
CA THR A 127 -12.66 14.69 -5.88
C THR A 127 -12.42 13.19 -6.11
N PHE A 128 -13.47 12.38 -6.28
CA PHE A 128 -13.32 10.92 -6.34
C PHE A 128 -12.50 10.45 -7.54
N GLU A 129 -12.69 11.06 -8.70
CA GLU A 129 -11.92 10.72 -9.92
C GLU A 129 -10.44 11.07 -9.76
N ASP A 130 -10.16 12.26 -9.24
CA ASP A 130 -8.80 12.74 -8.97
C ASP A 130 -8.08 11.83 -7.96
N MET A 131 -8.78 11.37 -6.92
CA MET A 131 -8.26 10.38 -5.98
C MET A 131 -7.97 9.03 -6.67
N GLY A 132 -8.83 8.61 -7.60
CA GLY A 132 -8.58 7.43 -8.43
C GLY A 132 -7.28 7.54 -9.22
N ILE A 133 -7.03 8.68 -9.84
CA ILE A 133 -5.78 8.97 -10.56
C ILE A 133 -4.59 8.97 -9.59
N SER A 134 -4.66 9.72 -8.49
CA SER A 134 -3.55 9.83 -7.52
C SER A 134 -3.18 8.49 -6.88
N SER A 135 -4.17 7.62 -6.68
CA SER A 135 -4.00 6.25 -6.17
C SER A 135 -3.43 5.27 -7.21
N GLY A 136 -3.20 5.72 -8.45
CA GLY A 136 -2.54 4.95 -9.50
C GLY A 136 -3.46 4.06 -10.32
N ILE A 137 -4.73 4.43 -10.50
CA ILE A 137 -5.62 3.76 -11.46
C ILE A 137 -5.17 4.09 -12.88
N ILE A 138 -4.86 3.07 -13.67
CA ILE A 138 -4.52 3.19 -15.10
C ILE A 138 -5.67 2.66 -15.94
N LEU A 139 -5.99 3.35 -17.03
CA LEU A 139 -6.97 2.90 -18.00
C LEU A 139 -6.30 2.04 -19.07
N SER A 140 -6.66 0.76 -19.16
CA SER A 140 -6.17 -0.16 -20.19
C SER A 140 -6.98 -1.46 -20.19
N HIS A 141 -7.18 -2.02 -21.39
CA HIS A 141 -7.70 -3.37 -21.60
C HIS A 141 -6.60 -4.40 -21.90
N GLN A 142 -5.33 -3.99 -21.89
CA GLN A 142 -4.23 -4.90 -22.21
C GLN A 142 -4.10 -6.02 -21.16
N PRO A 143 -3.96 -7.29 -21.59
CA PRO A 143 -3.70 -8.40 -20.68
C PRO A 143 -2.40 -8.17 -19.89
N LEU A 144 -2.39 -8.59 -18.63
CA LEU A 144 -1.21 -8.52 -17.77
C LEU A 144 -0.65 -9.91 -17.50
N PHE A 145 0.68 -10.00 -17.52
CA PHE A 145 1.38 -11.24 -17.21
C PHE A 145 1.33 -11.55 -15.71
N MET A 146 0.84 -12.74 -15.35
CA MET A 146 0.67 -13.16 -13.95
C MET A 146 1.96 -13.60 -13.23
N GLY A 147 3.09 -13.59 -13.93
CA GLY A 147 4.37 -14.04 -13.38
C GLY A 147 4.57 -15.55 -13.48
N SER A 148 5.83 -15.95 -13.68
CA SER A 148 6.24 -17.35 -13.87
C SER A 148 5.94 -18.25 -12.67
N SER A 149 6.03 -17.72 -11.43
CA SER A 149 5.79 -18.51 -10.22
C SER A 149 4.41 -19.18 -10.15
N ILE A 150 3.35 -18.50 -10.63
CA ILE A 150 2.00 -19.08 -10.69
C ILE A 150 1.93 -20.18 -11.74
N ILE A 151 2.49 -19.94 -12.93
CA ILE A 151 2.49 -20.90 -14.03
C ILE A 151 3.23 -22.17 -13.58
N ILE A 152 4.41 -22.02 -12.97
CA ILE A 152 5.19 -23.14 -12.45
C ILE A 152 4.40 -23.90 -11.38
N ALA A 153 3.80 -23.20 -10.42
CA ALA A 153 3.00 -23.85 -9.37
C ALA A 153 1.76 -24.58 -9.94
N LEU A 154 1.09 -23.98 -10.94
CA LEU A 154 -0.03 -24.59 -11.63
C LEU A 154 0.40 -25.86 -12.38
N LEU A 155 1.47 -25.80 -13.17
CA LEU A 155 1.98 -26.98 -13.87
C LEU A 155 2.41 -28.07 -12.89
N PHE A 156 3.15 -27.70 -11.84
CA PHE A 156 3.57 -28.62 -10.78
C PHE A 156 2.37 -29.31 -10.13
N PHE A 157 1.31 -28.56 -9.81
CA PHE A 157 0.06 -29.10 -9.27
C PHE A 157 -0.67 -30.00 -10.28
N LEU A 158 -0.82 -29.58 -11.53
CA LEU A 158 -1.54 -30.33 -12.57
C LEU A 158 -0.89 -31.69 -12.89
N PHE A 159 0.44 -31.77 -12.85
CA PHE A 159 1.19 -33.00 -13.15
C PHE A 159 1.41 -33.91 -11.94
N LEU A 160 1.57 -33.35 -10.74
CA LEU A 160 2.00 -34.12 -9.58
C LEU A 160 0.92 -34.30 -8.50
N PHE A 161 -0.08 -33.42 -8.44
CA PHE A 161 -1.15 -33.55 -7.47
C PHE A 161 -2.18 -34.58 -7.94
N PRO A 162 -2.58 -35.55 -7.09
CA PRO A 162 -3.46 -36.64 -7.47
C PRO A 162 -4.87 -36.13 -7.80
N ARG A 163 -5.52 -36.76 -8.78
CA ARG A 163 -6.94 -36.52 -9.12
C ARG A 163 -7.91 -37.45 -8.37
N ILE A 164 -7.41 -38.20 -7.39
CA ILE A 164 -8.18 -39.20 -6.63
C ILE A 164 -9.22 -38.49 -5.75
N ASP A 165 -8.79 -37.45 -5.01
CA ASP A 165 -9.66 -36.61 -4.20
C ASP A 165 -10.12 -35.41 -5.04
N LYS A 166 -11.23 -35.60 -5.75
CA LYS A 166 -11.77 -34.59 -6.68
C LYS A 166 -12.03 -33.26 -5.98
N GLU A 167 -12.50 -33.27 -4.74
CA GLU A 167 -12.79 -32.05 -3.99
C GLU A 167 -11.52 -31.25 -3.71
N LYS A 168 -10.47 -31.89 -3.18
CA LYS A 168 -9.16 -31.23 -2.98
C LYS A 168 -8.56 -30.74 -4.28
N TYR A 169 -8.63 -31.55 -5.33
CA TYR A 169 -8.08 -31.20 -6.64
C TYR A 169 -8.76 -29.95 -7.20
N LEU A 170 -10.10 -29.88 -7.18
CA LEU A 170 -10.84 -28.72 -7.68
C LEU A 170 -10.62 -27.47 -6.83
N PHE A 171 -10.57 -27.63 -5.51
CA PHE A 171 -10.30 -26.51 -4.61
C PHE A 171 -8.92 -25.90 -4.87
N GLY A 172 -7.89 -26.74 -4.98
CA GLY A 172 -6.53 -26.30 -5.29
C GLY A 172 -6.41 -25.71 -6.69
N LEU A 173 -7.05 -26.34 -7.67
CA LEU A 173 -7.10 -25.83 -9.05
C LEU A 173 -7.75 -24.44 -9.10
N ALA A 174 -8.86 -24.23 -8.39
CA ALA A 174 -9.53 -22.93 -8.34
C ALA A 174 -8.62 -21.85 -7.75
N ILE A 175 -7.90 -22.13 -6.65
CA ILE A 175 -6.94 -21.18 -6.06
C ILE A 175 -5.82 -20.83 -7.05
N LEU A 176 -5.24 -21.84 -7.72
CA LEU A 176 -4.13 -21.62 -8.67
C LEU A 176 -4.56 -20.95 -9.98
N LEU A 177 -5.85 -21.05 -10.35
CA LEU A 177 -6.43 -20.32 -11.49
C LEU A 177 -6.91 -18.91 -11.12
N THR A 178 -7.13 -18.60 -9.84
CA THR A 178 -7.56 -17.27 -9.36
C THR A 178 -6.69 -16.12 -9.87
N PRO A 179 -5.35 -16.22 -9.89
CA PRO A 179 -4.48 -15.19 -10.45
C PRO A 179 -4.80 -14.79 -11.89
N PHE A 180 -5.34 -15.71 -12.70
CA PHE A 180 -5.70 -15.42 -14.10
C PHE A 180 -6.81 -14.40 -14.19
N LEU A 181 -7.77 -14.46 -13.27
CA LEU A 181 -8.88 -13.52 -13.21
C LEU A 181 -8.46 -12.20 -12.54
N THR A 182 -7.79 -12.25 -11.39
CA THR A 182 -7.42 -11.02 -10.64
C THR A 182 -6.40 -10.16 -11.38
N MET A 183 -5.47 -10.76 -12.13
CA MET A 183 -4.49 -10.02 -12.94
C MET A 183 -5.05 -9.50 -14.27
N ASN A 184 -6.15 -10.06 -14.76
CA ASN A 184 -6.72 -9.70 -16.06
C ASN A 184 -8.13 -9.11 -15.95
N GLN A 185 -8.55 -8.69 -14.76
CA GLN A 185 -9.86 -8.07 -14.56
C GLN A 185 -10.04 -6.78 -15.41
N GLN A 186 -8.96 -6.07 -15.71
CA GLN A 186 -8.93 -4.90 -16.58
C GLN A 186 -9.34 -5.20 -18.02
N VAL A 187 -9.20 -6.45 -18.49
CA VAL A 187 -9.68 -6.82 -19.83
C VAL A 187 -11.19 -6.54 -19.95
N LEU A 188 -11.92 -6.71 -18.84
CA LEU A 188 -13.35 -6.40 -18.74
C LEU A 188 -13.62 -4.98 -18.22
N THR A 189 -12.91 -4.55 -17.18
CA THR A 189 -13.22 -3.29 -16.49
C THR A 189 -12.54 -2.06 -17.10
N GLY A 190 -11.53 -2.25 -17.96
CA GLY A 190 -10.69 -1.19 -18.51
C GLY A 190 -9.82 -0.48 -17.47
N ARG A 191 -9.76 -0.97 -16.21
CA ARG A 191 -9.09 -0.29 -15.10
C ARG A 191 -8.09 -1.20 -14.42
N ILE A 192 -6.84 -0.76 -14.31
CA ILE A 192 -5.76 -1.44 -13.59
C ILE A 192 -5.54 -0.68 -12.27
N MET A 193 -5.74 -1.36 -11.13
CA MET A 193 -5.52 -0.77 -9.81
C MET A 193 -4.45 -1.55 -9.03
N GLN A 194 -3.22 -1.05 -9.06
CA GLN A 194 -2.03 -1.60 -8.39
C GLN A 194 -1.99 -3.15 -8.33
N PRO A 195 -1.88 -3.84 -9.49
CA PRO A 195 -1.96 -5.30 -9.58
C PRO A 195 -0.86 -6.02 -8.78
N ASP A 196 0.24 -5.33 -8.49
CA ASP A 196 1.34 -5.77 -7.63
C ASP A 196 0.87 -6.32 -6.28
N HIS A 197 -0.20 -5.76 -5.71
CA HIS A 197 -0.74 -6.18 -4.42
C HIS A 197 -1.29 -7.60 -4.47
N TYR A 198 -1.88 -8.01 -5.60
CA TYR A 198 -2.28 -9.40 -5.78
C TYR A 198 -1.06 -10.33 -5.79
N HIS A 199 0.00 -9.93 -6.49
CA HIS A 199 1.23 -10.71 -6.59
C HIS A 199 1.90 -10.95 -5.25
N TRP A 200 2.09 -9.86 -4.49
CA TRP A 200 2.86 -9.86 -3.26
C TRP A 200 2.15 -10.59 -2.13
N PHE A 201 0.84 -10.37 -1.98
CA PHE A 201 0.11 -10.86 -0.82
C PHE A 201 -0.59 -12.20 -1.06
N PHE A 202 -0.98 -12.55 -2.28
CA PHE A 202 -1.80 -13.75 -2.54
C PHE A 202 -1.12 -14.71 -3.51
N HIS A 203 -0.77 -14.26 -4.70
CA HIS A 203 -0.31 -15.16 -5.78
C HIS A 203 0.95 -15.93 -5.38
N LYS A 204 2.02 -15.23 -5.02
CA LYS A 204 3.29 -15.88 -4.68
C LYS A 204 3.19 -16.71 -3.38
N PRO A 205 2.61 -16.21 -2.28
CA PRO A 205 2.45 -17.02 -1.06
C PRO A 205 1.61 -18.29 -1.28
N LEU A 206 0.50 -18.19 -2.02
CA LEU A 206 -0.36 -19.34 -2.30
C LEU A 206 0.31 -20.32 -3.29
N ALA A 207 1.00 -19.84 -4.32
CA ALA A 207 1.79 -20.71 -5.21
C ALA A 207 2.81 -21.54 -4.44
N VAL A 208 3.59 -20.90 -3.55
CA VAL A 208 4.55 -21.62 -2.71
C VAL A 208 3.85 -22.61 -1.79
N SER A 209 2.73 -22.20 -1.18
CA SER A 209 1.95 -23.08 -0.30
C SER A 209 1.46 -24.33 -1.05
N PHE A 210 0.98 -24.19 -2.28
CA PHE A 210 0.50 -25.32 -3.09
C PHE A 210 1.62 -26.21 -3.61
N VAL A 211 2.79 -25.65 -3.94
CA VAL A 211 3.99 -26.45 -4.23
C VAL A 211 4.39 -27.28 -3.02
N LEU A 212 4.44 -26.68 -1.82
CA LEU A 212 4.75 -27.39 -0.58
C LEU A 212 3.71 -28.46 -0.28
N ILE A 213 2.40 -28.15 -0.36
CA ILE A 213 1.32 -29.12 -0.17
C ILE A 213 1.49 -30.32 -1.11
N THR A 214 1.85 -30.07 -2.37
CA THR A 214 2.07 -31.12 -3.37
C THR A 214 3.30 -31.97 -3.02
N ILE A 215 4.41 -31.37 -2.61
CA ILE A 215 5.62 -32.10 -2.15
C ILE A 215 5.31 -32.96 -0.91
N PHE A 216 4.65 -32.38 0.10
CA PHE A 216 4.25 -33.10 1.30
C PHE A 216 3.34 -34.29 0.98
N TYR A 217 2.39 -34.09 0.06
CA TYR A 217 1.54 -35.17 -0.43
C TYR A 217 2.36 -36.29 -1.11
N LEU A 218 3.36 -35.95 -1.92
CA LEU A 218 4.21 -36.94 -2.58
C LEU A 218 5.05 -37.74 -1.58
N PHE A 219 5.55 -37.10 -0.52
CA PHE A 219 6.24 -37.82 0.55
C PHE A 219 5.32 -38.81 1.25
N ASP A 220 4.09 -38.39 1.60
CA ASP A 220 3.10 -39.26 2.24
C ASP A 220 2.74 -40.44 1.33
N ARG A 221 2.53 -40.18 0.03
CA ARG A 221 2.20 -41.22 -0.95
C ARG A 221 3.31 -42.24 -1.15
N ARG A 222 4.58 -41.83 -1.01
CA ARG A 222 5.75 -42.72 -1.15
C ARG A 222 6.24 -43.27 0.18
N HIS A 223 5.53 -43.04 1.28
CA HIS A 223 5.91 -43.46 2.63
C HIS A 223 7.31 -42.95 3.05
N LEU A 224 7.67 -41.73 2.64
CA LEU A 224 8.98 -41.10 2.89
C LEU A 224 8.96 -40.23 4.15
N ASP A 225 8.52 -40.78 5.29
CA ASP A 225 8.27 -40.01 6.52
C ASP A 225 9.51 -39.30 7.09
N LEU A 226 10.69 -39.92 6.99
CA LEU A 226 11.94 -39.30 7.43
C LEU A 226 12.27 -38.05 6.59
N TYR A 227 12.21 -38.17 5.27
CA TYR A 227 12.47 -37.05 4.35
C TYR A 227 11.42 -35.95 4.51
N LYS A 228 10.16 -36.30 4.75
CA LYS A 228 9.11 -35.34 5.08
C LYS A 228 9.45 -34.52 6.31
N LYS A 229 9.91 -35.17 7.40
CA LYS A 229 10.31 -34.49 8.64
C LYS A 229 11.54 -33.61 8.43
N ILE A 230 12.57 -34.13 7.77
CA ILE A 230 13.79 -33.37 7.44
C ILE A 230 13.43 -32.14 6.59
N PHE A 231 12.62 -32.32 5.55
CA PHE A 231 12.18 -31.24 4.68
C PHE A 231 11.36 -30.20 5.45
N ALA A 232 10.45 -30.62 6.34
CA ALA A 232 9.70 -29.70 7.20
C ALA A 232 10.63 -28.89 8.11
N ILE A 233 11.60 -29.53 8.76
CA ILE A 233 12.61 -28.86 9.60
C ILE A 233 13.42 -27.86 8.79
N LEU A 234 13.87 -28.24 7.58
CA LEU A 234 14.61 -27.36 6.68
C LEU A 234 13.77 -26.15 6.26
N VAL A 235 12.52 -26.34 5.87
CA VAL A 235 11.60 -25.26 5.49
C VAL A 235 11.37 -24.30 6.66
N ILE A 236 11.07 -24.82 7.85
CA ILE A 236 10.84 -24.01 9.06
C ILE A 236 12.12 -23.25 9.45
N THR A 237 13.25 -23.95 9.57
CA THR A 237 14.52 -23.36 10.01
C THR A 237 15.02 -22.32 9.01
N SER A 238 14.97 -22.62 7.71
CA SER A 238 15.35 -21.64 6.67
C SER A 238 14.43 -20.42 6.67
N SER A 239 13.13 -20.60 6.90
CA SER A 239 12.18 -19.48 6.97
C SER A 239 12.45 -18.58 8.17
N ILE A 240 12.69 -19.16 9.36
CA ILE A 240 13.04 -18.42 10.58
C ILE A 240 14.40 -17.73 10.42
N ALA A 241 15.43 -18.46 9.99
CA ALA A 241 16.77 -17.90 9.79
C ALA A 241 16.75 -16.75 8.77
N THR A 242 16.05 -16.92 7.65
CA THR A 242 15.86 -15.88 6.65
C THR A 242 15.13 -14.66 7.24
N ALA A 243 14.08 -14.89 8.04
CA ALA A 243 13.33 -13.81 8.65
C ALA A 243 14.17 -13.01 9.65
N VAL A 244 14.88 -13.70 10.54
CA VAL A 244 15.79 -13.07 11.52
C VAL A 244 16.88 -12.29 10.80
N PHE A 245 17.51 -12.88 9.79
CA PHE A 245 18.55 -12.22 9.00
C PHE A 245 18.04 -10.95 8.32
N ILE A 246 16.91 -11.01 7.60
CA ILE A 246 16.32 -9.85 6.93
C ILE A 246 16.02 -8.74 7.94
N GLN A 247 15.37 -9.07 9.06
CA GLN A 247 15.00 -8.05 10.05
C GLN A 247 16.23 -7.43 10.72
N ALA A 248 17.19 -8.24 11.15
CA ALA A 248 18.41 -7.75 11.80
C ALA A 248 19.25 -6.90 10.86
N TYR A 249 19.34 -7.29 9.59
CA TYR A 249 20.04 -6.51 8.56
C TYR A 249 19.33 -5.18 8.32
N SER A 250 18.02 -5.19 8.10
CA SER A 250 17.23 -3.97 7.85
C SER A 250 17.28 -3.00 9.02
N TYR A 251 17.25 -3.46 10.28
CA TYR A 251 17.41 -2.57 11.44
C TYR A 251 18.76 -1.84 11.43
N LYS A 252 19.83 -2.48 10.96
CA LYS A 252 21.17 -1.88 10.94
C LYS A 252 21.41 -1.01 9.71
N TYR A 253 20.85 -1.37 8.56
CA TYR A 253 21.30 -0.85 7.26
C TYR A 253 20.18 -0.37 6.32
N ASP A 254 18.90 -0.53 6.66
CA ASP A 254 17.82 0.00 5.80
C ASP A 254 17.92 1.52 5.76
N SER A 255 18.06 2.07 4.55
CA SER A 255 18.27 3.50 4.30
C SER A 255 16.96 4.28 4.18
N ARG A 256 15.87 3.82 4.80
CA ARG A 256 14.58 4.53 4.82
C ARG A 256 14.00 4.62 6.24
N ASP A 257 14.06 3.51 6.97
CA ASP A 257 13.45 3.35 8.29
C ASP A 257 14.41 2.77 9.33
N GLY A 258 15.58 2.26 8.92
CA GLY A 258 16.60 1.67 9.79
C GLY A 258 17.84 2.54 9.96
N GLY A 259 18.85 1.97 10.62
CA GLY A 259 20.19 2.53 10.72
C GLY A 259 20.23 3.98 11.21
N GLN A 260 21.00 4.81 10.50
CA GLN A 260 21.22 6.21 10.85
C GLN A 260 19.95 7.05 10.77
N ILE A 261 19.02 6.74 9.85
CA ILE A 261 17.77 7.50 9.71
C ILE A 261 16.89 7.33 10.95
N ALA A 262 16.83 6.11 11.51
CA ALA A 262 16.09 5.87 12.75
C ALA A 262 16.68 6.66 13.94
N ILE A 263 18.01 6.81 13.97
CA ILE A 263 18.73 7.60 14.98
C ILE A 263 18.46 9.10 14.77
N GLU A 264 18.58 9.59 13.54
CA GLU A 264 18.33 10.99 13.19
C GLU A 264 16.90 11.42 13.52
N ARG A 265 15.91 10.54 13.31
CA ARG A 265 14.52 10.79 13.67
C ARG A 265 14.29 10.97 15.18
N GLN A 266 15.19 10.52 16.05
CA GLN A 266 15.07 10.76 17.50
C GLN A 266 15.15 12.24 17.88
N LYS A 267 15.77 13.08 17.02
CA LYS A 267 15.83 14.54 17.25
C LYS A 267 14.46 15.21 17.29
N TYR A 268 13.43 14.58 16.71
CA TYR A 268 12.06 15.07 16.73
C TYR A 268 11.34 14.80 18.06
N GLY A 269 11.86 13.91 18.92
CA GLY A 269 11.23 13.54 20.20
C GLY A 269 10.86 14.75 21.07
N PRO A 270 11.83 15.63 21.40
CA PRO A 270 11.55 16.85 22.18
C PRO A 270 10.53 17.79 21.53
N VAL A 271 10.50 17.87 20.19
CA VAL A 271 9.51 18.66 19.44
C VAL A 271 8.11 18.07 19.64
N MET A 272 7.96 16.75 19.53
CA MET A 272 6.67 16.08 19.73
C MET A 272 6.18 16.20 21.18
N ASP A 273 7.08 16.09 22.16
CA ASP A 273 6.75 16.28 23.58
C ASP A 273 6.27 17.71 23.86
N TRP A 274 6.92 18.70 23.26
CA TRP A 274 6.51 20.10 23.38
C TRP A 274 5.14 20.32 22.73
N LEU A 275 4.93 19.82 21.50
CA LEU A 275 3.67 19.93 20.79
C LEU A 275 2.52 19.31 21.58
N ASN A 276 2.70 18.11 22.14
CA ASN A 276 1.69 17.46 22.98
C ASN A 276 1.34 18.23 24.25
N SER A 277 2.31 18.97 24.80
CA SER A 277 2.13 19.69 26.07
C SER A 277 1.56 21.10 25.88
N ASN A 278 1.78 21.73 24.71
CA ASN A 278 1.51 23.15 24.50
C ASN A 278 0.49 23.43 23.39
N ALA A 279 0.38 22.57 22.37
CA ALA A 279 -0.57 22.76 21.28
C ALA A 279 -1.97 22.27 21.68
N LYS A 280 -3.00 22.94 21.15
CA LYS A 280 -4.38 22.47 21.32
C LYS A 280 -4.58 21.16 20.56
N LYS A 281 -5.43 20.28 21.08
CA LYS A 281 -5.82 19.06 20.37
C LYS A 281 -6.37 19.42 18.99
N GLU A 282 -6.02 18.63 17.99
CA GLU A 282 -6.43 18.81 16.59
C GLU A 282 -5.93 20.12 15.95
N ALA A 283 -5.03 20.87 16.60
CA ALA A 283 -4.40 22.03 15.98
C ALA A 283 -3.68 21.62 14.70
N GLN A 284 -3.76 22.47 13.68
CA GLN A 284 -3.14 22.24 12.40
C GLN A 284 -1.67 22.69 12.45
N ILE A 285 -0.78 21.81 12.01
CA ILE A 285 0.65 22.12 11.92
C ILE A 285 1.17 22.00 10.49
N PHE A 286 2.27 22.69 10.22
CA PHE A 286 3.02 22.57 8.98
C PHE A 286 4.50 22.25 9.27
N GLY A 287 5.10 21.46 8.39
CA GLY A 287 6.50 21.09 8.45
C GLY A 287 6.88 20.22 7.26
N ASN A 288 8.14 19.80 7.20
CA ASN A 288 8.61 18.86 6.19
C ASN A 288 8.02 17.44 6.43
N ASP A 289 8.32 16.51 5.51
CA ASP A 289 7.76 15.15 5.55
C ASP A 289 8.06 14.41 6.87
N ALA A 290 9.29 14.52 7.37
CA ALA A 290 9.67 13.91 8.64
C ALA A 290 8.90 14.50 9.83
N THR A 291 8.67 15.82 9.83
CA THR A 291 7.83 16.46 10.84
C THR A 291 6.40 15.93 10.78
N ALA A 292 5.85 15.88 9.56
CA ALA A 292 4.49 15.40 9.34
C ALA A 292 4.34 13.96 9.85
N ASP A 293 5.19 13.04 9.39
CA ASP A 293 5.24 11.63 9.82
C ASP A 293 5.26 11.50 11.35
N MET A 294 6.19 12.20 12.02
CA MET A 294 6.33 12.12 13.47
C MET A 294 5.10 12.68 14.21
N THR A 295 4.51 13.75 13.67
CA THR A 295 3.34 14.38 14.28
C THR A 295 2.13 13.46 14.28
N VAL A 296 1.78 12.87 13.14
CA VAL A 296 0.63 11.94 13.06
C VAL A 296 0.84 10.65 13.85
N LEU A 297 2.10 10.27 14.10
CA LEU A 297 2.42 9.07 14.89
C LEU A 297 2.38 9.31 16.41
N TYR A 298 2.83 10.47 16.87
CA TYR A 298 3.12 10.71 18.29
C TYR A 298 2.25 11.80 18.95
N THR A 299 1.38 12.46 18.19
CA THR A 299 0.54 13.54 18.71
C THR A 299 -0.92 13.40 18.28
N SER A 300 -1.81 14.21 18.86
CA SER A 300 -3.20 14.35 18.41
C SER A 300 -3.41 15.53 17.47
N LEU A 301 -2.37 15.99 16.78
CA LEU A 301 -2.40 17.17 15.91
C LEU A 301 -2.66 16.78 14.45
N ASN A 302 -3.18 17.73 13.69
CA ASN A 302 -3.40 17.58 12.25
C ASN A 302 -2.22 18.17 11.47
N VAL A 303 -1.95 17.64 10.27
CA VAL A 303 -0.85 18.09 9.41
C VAL A 303 -1.39 18.63 8.09
N LEU A 304 -0.90 19.79 7.65
CA LEU A 304 -1.31 20.39 6.36
C LEU A 304 -0.68 19.64 5.19
N TYR A 305 0.50 19.10 5.40
CA TYR A 305 1.28 18.37 4.42
C TYR A 305 1.69 17.00 4.96
N HIS A 306 1.73 16.00 4.08
CA HIS A 306 2.30 14.68 4.33
C HIS A 306 2.68 14.04 2.98
N ALA A 307 3.84 13.41 2.80
CA ALA A 307 4.19 12.82 1.49
C ALA A 307 3.32 11.62 1.08
N GLY A 308 2.52 11.12 2.03
CA GLY A 308 1.45 10.13 1.80
C GLY A 308 0.14 10.70 1.27
N ILE A 309 -0.01 12.04 1.14
CA ILE A 309 -1.28 12.72 0.81
C ILE A 309 -1.96 12.16 -0.44
N CYS A 310 -1.16 11.76 -1.43
CA CYS A 310 -1.64 11.16 -2.68
C CYS A 310 -2.38 9.82 -2.52
N CYS A 311 -2.18 9.11 -1.41
CA CYS A 311 -2.77 7.81 -1.12
C CYS A 311 -3.67 7.82 0.13
N THR A 312 -3.63 8.88 0.94
CA THR A 312 -4.33 8.93 2.23
C THR A 312 -5.50 9.91 2.26
N SER A 313 -5.63 10.80 1.27
CA SER A 313 -6.60 11.88 1.34
C SER A 313 -7.65 11.83 0.24
N ILE A 314 -8.84 11.36 0.59
CA ILE A 314 -10.00 11.23 -0.32
C ILE A 314 -10.67 12.60 -0.61
N SER A 315 -10.43 13.58 0.26
CA SER A 315 -11.11 14.89 0.28
C SER A 315 -10.23 16.07 -0.13
N VAL A 316 -8.97 15.86 -0.49
CA VAL A 316 -8.06 16.97 -0.82
C VAL A 316 -8.33 17.46 -2.24
N THR A 317 -8.54 18.76 -2.39
CA THR A 317 -8.78 19.38 -3.70
C THR A 317 -7.48 19.60 -4.46
N LYS A 318 -7.54 19.70 -5.80
CA LYS A 318 -6.36 20.06 -6.61
C LYS A 318 -5.74 21.40 -6.19
N SER A 319 -6.56 22.40 -5.86
CA SER A 319 -6.07 23.71 -5.37
C SER A 319 -5.24 23.52 -4.10
N THR A 320 -5.69 22.70 -3.15
CA THR A 320 -4.92 22.37 -1.95
C THR A 320 -3.60 21.70 -2.27
N LEU A 321 -3.56 20.77 -3.23
CA LEU A 321 -2.30 20.13 -3.63
C LEU A 321 -1.32 21.15 -4.24
N TYR A 322 -1.80 22.05 -5.11
CA TYR A 322 -0.94 23.10 -5.67
C TYR A 322 -0.45 24.08 -4.62
N GLU A 323 -1.34 24.57 -3.75
CA GLU A 323 -0.97 25.54 -2.72
C GLU A 323 0.04 24.94 -1.74
N THR A 324 -0.18 23.72 -1.27
CA THR A 324 0.77 23.03 -0.38
C THR A 324 2.11 22.75 -1.06
N LEU A 325 2.13 22.45 -2.37
CA LEU A 325 3.36 22.35 -3.14
C LEU A 325 4.09 23.69 -3.17
N PHE A 326 3.37 24.77 -3.47
CA PHE A 326 3.92 26.10 -3.64
C PHE A 326 4.48 26.68 -2.34
N ILE A 327 3.94 26.31 -1.18
CA ILE A 327 4.53 26.65 0.13
C ILE A 327 6.01 26.23 0.18
N PHE A 328 6.36 25.01 -0.24
CA PHE A 328 7.76 24.54 -0.23
C PHE A 328 8.67 25.38 -1.13
N PHE A 329 8.23 25.69 -2.35
CA PHE A 329 9.03 26.50 -3.28
C PHE A 329 9.15 27.97 -2.83
N ARG A 330 8.09 28.51 -2.20
CA ARG A 330 8.10 29.86 -1.61
C ARG A 330 9.05 29.96 -0.42
N LEU A 331 9.01 28.98 0.47
CA LEU A 331 9.93 28.91 1.61
C LEU A 331 11.37 28.64 1.16
N ASN A 332 11.59 28.02 0.00
CA ASN A 332 12.91 27.87 -0.60
C ASN A 332 13.32 29.07 -1.48
N GLU A 333 12.64 30.21 -1.34
CA GLU A 333 12.94 31.49 -2.02
C GLU A 333 13.00 31.40 -3.56
N VAL A 334 12.22 30.50 -4.16
CA VAL A 334 12.23 30.31 -5.62
C VAL A 334 11.50 31.44 -6.32
N ASP A 335 12.22 32.22 -7.11
CA ASP A 335 11.67 33.34 -7.89
C ASP A 335 11.14 32.91 -9.28
N ALA A 336 10.57 33.86 -10.03
CA ALA A 336 9.95 33.57 -11.33
C ALA A 336 10.97 33.14 -12.40
N GLN A 337 12.22 33.59 -12.29
CA GLN A 337 13.26 33.30 -13.27
C GLN A 337 13.84 31.90 -13.05
N SER A 338 14.04 31.52 -11.79
CA SER A 338 14.59 30.23 -11.36
C SER A 338 13.52 29.13 -11.20
N ALA A 339 12.22 29.48 -11.21
CA ALA A 339 11.12 28.54 -10.99
C ALA A 339 11.20 27.26 -11.84
N TYR A 340 11.45 27.39 -13.14
CA TYR A 340 11.50 26.23 -14.02
C TYR A 340 12.64 25.26 -13.63
N GLU A 341 13.83 25.80 -13.37
CA GLU A 341 15.00 25.01 -12.97
C GLU A 341 14.79 24.37 -11.60
N ALA A 342 14.27 25.13 -10.63
CA ALA A 342 13.99 24.63 -9.28
C ALA A 342 12.96 23.50 -9.29
N PHE A 343 11.83 23.68 -9.99
CA PHE A 343 10.84 22.61 -10.15
C PHE A 343 11.40 21.41 -10.91
N SER A 344 12.31 21.63 -11.87
CA SER A 344 12.90 20.55 -12.66
C SER A 344 13.82 19.67 -11.82
N ARG A 345 14.60 20.27 -10.89
CA ARG A 345 15.39 19.52 -9.91
C ARG A 345 14.52 18.65 -9.01
N GLU A 346 13.32 19.12 -8.69
CA GLU A 346 12.35 18.45 -7.81
C GLU A 346 11.19 17.80 -8.57
N ARG A 347 11.37 17.44 -9.85
CA ARG A 347 10.29 16.98 -10.73
C ARG A 347 9.54 15.76 -10.19
N ALA A 348 10.26 14.83 -9.56
CA ALA A 348 9.68 13.67 -8.90
C ALA A 348 8.75 14.05 -7.74
N PHE A 349 9.17 15.02 -6.94
CA PHE A 349 8.38 15.54 -5.82
C PHE A 349 7.12 16.24 -6.33
N VAL A 350 7.25 17.14 -7.31
CA VAL A 350 6.11 17.82 -7.96
C VAL A 350 5.08 16.81 -8.49
N SER A 351 5.56 15.83 -9.26
CA SER A 351 4.73 14.76 -9.81
C SER A 351 3.99 13.97 -8.74
N ARG A 352 4.73 13.48 -7.74
CA ARG A 352 4.19 12.66 -6.66
C ARG A 352 3.18 13.45 -5.83
N HIS A 353 3.42 14.73 -5.60
CA HIS A 353 2.55 15.57 -4.79
C HIS A 353 1.20 15.83 -5.47
N ILE A 354 1.20 16.11 -6.78
CA ILE A 354 -0.02 16.43 -7.53
C ILE A 354 -0.74 15.18 -8.05
N PHE A 355 0.00 14.23 -8.63
CA PHE A 355 -0.54 13.08 -9.35
C PHE A 355 -0.34 11.76 -8.61
N GLY A 356 0.20 11.79 -7.41
CA GLY A 356 0.45 10.60 -6.63
C GLY A 356 1.34 9.60 -7.33
N ILE A 357 0.88 8.35 -7.39
CA ILE A 357 1.64 7.28 -8.04
C ILE A 357 1.26 7.07 -9.51
N TYR A 358 0.42 7.94 -10.09
CA TYR A 358 -0.12 7.77 -11.45
C TYR A 358 0.99 7.60 -12.49
N TYR A 359 1.85 8.61 -12.66
CA TYR A 359 2.90 8.58 -13.68
C TYR A 359 3.99 7.56 -13.37
N ARG A 360 4.27 7.28 -12.10
CA ARG A 360 5.13 6.15 -11.73
C ARG A 360 4.56 4.82 -12.23
N LYS A 361 3.24 4.61 -12.13
CA LYS A 361 2.61 3.39 -12.59
C LYS A 361 2.49 3.35 -14.12
N LEU A 362 2.21 4.49 -14.75
CA LEU A 362 2.00 4.58 -16.20
C LEU A 362 3.33 4.52 -16.98
N ASN A 363 4.31 5.31 -16.55
CA ASN A 363 5.56 5.55 -17.28
C ASN A 363 6.81 4.97 -16.57
N GLY A 364 6.65 4.41 -15.36
CA GLY A 364 7.72 3.73 -14.61
C GLY A 364 8.53 4.63 -13.66
N SER A 365 8.36 5.94 -13.70
CA SER A 365 9.08 6.92 -12.88
C SER A 365 8.18 8.10 -12.50
N TYR A 366 8.47 8.75 -11.36
CA TYR A 366 7.73 9.95 -10.94
C TYR A 366 8.10 11.14 -11.84
N GLU A 367 9.33 11.22 -12.31
CA GLU A 367 9.88 12.27 -13.17
C GLU A 367 9.24 12.28 -14.57
N SER A 368 8.70 11.14 -15.02
CA SER A 368 8.10 10.96 -16.34
C SER A 368 6.69 11.56 -16.49
N ILE A 369 6.43 12.72 -15.86
CA ILE A 369 5.23 13.51 -16.16
C ILE A 369 5.37 14.21 -17.52
N PRO A 370 4.28 14.40 -18.30
CA PRO A 370 4.32 15.14 -19.55
C PRO A 370 4.79 16.59 -19.33
N ASP A 371 5.64 17.09 -20.24
CA ASP A 371 6.18 18.46 -20.15
C ASP A 371 5.08 19.51 -20.15
N GLU A 372 4.04 19.36 -20.97
CA GLU A 372 2.87 20.26 -20.97
C GLU A 372 2.25 20.42 -19.58
N LYS A 373 2.07 19.30 -18.86
CA LYS A 373 1.49 19.31 -17.51
C LYS A 373 2.44 19.89 -16.49
N PHE A 374 3.74 19.67 -16.66
CA PHE A 374 4.74 20.26 -15.79
C PHE A 374 4.83 21.78 -15.98
N ASP A 375 4.82 22.24 -17.23
CA ASP A 375 4.87 23.66 -17.61
C ASP A 375 3.64 24.41 -17.09
N GLU A 376 2.45 23.79 -17.14
CA GLU A 376 1.22 24.30 -16.54
C GLU A 376 1.39 24.57 -15.03
N ILE A 377 2.01 23.63 -14.29
CA ILE A 377 2.25 23.77 -12.85
C ILE A 377 3.23 24.89 -12.54
N VAL A 378 4.32 24.98 -13.31
CA VAL A 378 5.30 26.06 -13.19
C VAL A 378 4.66 27.41 -13.52
N GLY A 379 3.79 27.47 -14.52
CA GLY A 379 3.00 28.65 -14.87
C GLY A 379 2.13 29.12 -13.71
N MET A 380 1.33 28.23 -13.12
CA MET A 380 0.50 28.53 -11.95
C MET A 380 1.32 29.01 -10.75
N TYR A 381 2.48 28.41 -10.49
CA TYR A 381 3.38 28.90 -9.44
C TYR A 381 3.80 30.36 -9.69
N LYS A 382 4.22 30.67 -10.93
CA LYS A 382 4.65 32.01 -11.30
C LYS A 382 3.55 33.06 -11.14
N GLU A 383 2.30 32.71 -11.45
CA GLU A 383 1.16 33.60 -11.23
C GLU A 383 1.01 34.00 -9.76
N THR A 384 1.26 33.05 -8.84
CA THR A 384 1.20 33.37 -7.41
C THR A 384 2.23 34.44 -7.00
N LEU A 385 3.38 34.51 -7.67
CA LEU A 385 4.50 35.41 -7.33
C LEU A 385 4.15 36.90 -7.50
N SER A 386 3.01 37.22 -8.12
CA SER A 386 2.41 38.56 -8.09
C SER A 386 2.13 39.06 -6.68
N THR A 387 1.92 38.14 -5.72
CA THR A 387 1.81 38.45 -4.29
C THR A 387 3.15 38.20 -3.59
N PRO A 388 3.67 39.16 -2.80
CA PRO A 388 4.89 38.98 -2.02
C PRO A 388 4.85 37.74 -1.15
N THR A 389 5.96 36.98 -1.09
CA THR A 389 6.02 35.68 -0.40
C THR A 389 5.53 35.73 1.03
N SER A 390 5.95 36.71 1.84
CA SER A 390 5.48 36.86 3.22
C SER A 390 3.95 36.98 3.30
N LYS A 391 3.34 37.82 2.47
CA LYS A 391 1.89 38.03 2.46
C LYS A 391 1.14 36.80 1.94
N TRP A 392 1.68 36.14 0.92
CA TRP A 392 1.07 34.93 0.37
C TRP A 392 1.11 33.77 1.39
N LEU A 393 2.24 33.56 2.07
CA LEU A 393 2.37 32.54 3.11
C LEU A 393 1.44 32.81 4.28
N GLU A 394 1.35 34.06 4.76
CA GLU A 394 0.41 34.46 5.80
C GLU A 394 -1.04 34.10 5.43
N GLN A 395 -1.47 34.46 4.21
CA GLN A 395 -2.81 34.15 3.71
C GLN A 395 -3.08 32.65 3.58
N ILE A 396 -2.11 31.88 3.09
CA ILE A 396 -2.26 30.43 2.90
C ILE A 396 -2.30 29.71 4.26
N PHE A 397 -1.42 30.07 5.18
CA PHE A 397 -1.43 29.48 6.51
C PHE A 397 -2.68 29.88 7.30
N GLU A 398 -3.21 31.09 7.11
CA GLU A 398 -4.50 31.48 7.67
C GLU A 398 -5.66 30.69 7.03
N LYS A 399 -5.68 30.55 5.70
CA LYS A 399 -6.69 29.77 4.96
C LYS A 399 -6.79 28.33 5.47
N TYR A 400 -5.66 27.73 5.82
CA TYR A 400 -5.56 26.36 6.33
C TYR A 400 -5.51 26.27 7.85
N GLU A 401 -5.73 27.38 8.56
CA GLU A 401 -5.78 27.44 10.02
C GLU A 401 -4.52 26.86 10.70
N VAL A 402 -3.35 27.00 10.06
CA VAL A 402 -2.08 26.53 10.61
C VAL A 402 -1.75 27.33 11.87
N GLU A 403 -1.61 26.64 13.00
CA GLU A 403 -1.27 27.27 14.28
C GLU A 403 0.25 27.25 14.52
N TYR A 404 0.92 26.17 14.12
CA TYR A 404 2.35 25.98 14.35
C TYR A 404 3.08 25.53 13.10
N ILE A 405 4.31 26.02 12.93
CA ILE A 405 5.26 25.59 11.92
C ILE A 405 6.49 25.02 12.61
N VAL A 406 6.87 23.79 12.27
CA VAL A 406 8.12 23.19 12.74
C VAL A 406 9.15 23.30 11.62
N TRP A 407 10.28 23.93 11.95
CA TRP A 407 11.39 24.13 11.03
C TRP A 407 12.59 23.30 11.45
N ASP A 408 12.94 22.32 10.60
CA ASP A 408 14.24 21.65 10.66
C ASP A 408 15.27 22.49 9.91
N LYS A 409 16.09 23.25 10.66
CA LYS A 409 17.10 24.16 10.07
C LYS A 409 18.18 23.40 9.28
N VAL A 410 18.37 22.11 9.53
CA VAL A 410 19.35 21.27 8.80
C VAL A 410 18.74 20.74 7.51
N ALA A 411 17.52 20.19 7.57
CA ALA A 411 16.87 19.64 6.38
C ALA A 411 16.36 20.74 5.42
N ASN A 412 16.00 21.91 5.95
CA ASN A 412 15.39 23.00 5.19
C ASN A 412 16.05 24.36 5.50
N PRO A 413 17.36 24.53 5.25
CA PRO A 413 18.10 25.73 5.67
C PRO A 413 17.58 27.04 5.03
N GLN A 414 16.90 26.96 3.89
CA GLN A 414 16.42 28.13 3.13
C GLN A 414 15.14 28.76 3.68
N TRP A 415 14.40 28.09 4.58
CA TRP A 415 13.07 28.57 5.00
C TRP A 415 13.08 29.90 5.75
N GLN A 416 14.19 30.25 6.41
CA GLN A 416 14.41 31.55 7.07
C GLN A 416 13.18 32.07 7.84
N LEU A 417 12.51 31.22 8.63
CA LEU A 417 11.19 31.54 9.18
C LEU A 417 11.19 32.78 10.11
N GLU A 418 12.34 33.05 10.71
CA GLU A 418 12.63 34.25 11.51
C GLU A 418 12.47 35.58 10.76
N SER A 419 12.47 35.57 9.42
CA SER A 419 12.26 36.76 8.59
C SER A 419 10.79 37.16 8.42
N TYR A 420 9.84 36.27 8.75
CA TYR A 420 8.43 36.52 8.53
C TYR A 420 7.79 37.18 9.77
N PRO A 421 7.20 38.39 9.63
CA PRO A 421 6.69 39.14 10.76
C PRO A 421 5.48 38.49 11.45
N PHE A 422 4.73 37.63 10.76
CA PHE A 422 3.57 36.92 11.32
C PHE A 422 3.95 35.63 12.08
N LEU A 423 5.24 35.30 12.18
CA LEU A 423 5.75 34.12 12.87
C LEU A 423 6.53 34.49 14.13
N LYS A 424 6.19 33.87 15.25
CA LYS A 424 6.89 34.03 16.52
C LYS A 424 7.50 32.70 16.93
N GLU A 425 8.82 32.68 17.13
CA GLU A 425 9.49 31.51 17.71
C GLU A 425 8.96 31.28 19.14
N VAL A 426 8.50 30.07 19.41
CA VAL A 426 7.94 29.66 20.71
C VAL A 426 8.75 28.56 21.38
N ALA A 427 9.57 27.83 20.63
CA ALA A 427 10.51 26.85 21.17
C ALA A 427 11.67 26.57 20.19
N MET A 428 12.81 26.17 20.74
CA MET A 428 14.01 25.78 20.00
C MET A 428 14.64 24.54 20.66
N PHE A 429 14.97 23.54 19.85
CA PHE A 429 15.60 22.28 20.25
C PHE A 429 16.74 21.96 19.28
N ASP A 430 17.97 22.29 19.66
CA ASP A 430 19.19 22.12 18.84
C ASP A 430 19.10 22.76 17.44
N SER A 431 18.67 21.99 16.42
CA SER A 431 18.49 22.44 15.05
C SER A 431 17.01 22.55 14.62
N MET A 432 16.08 22.32 15.55
CA MET A 432 14.64 22.33 15.31
C MET A 432 14.02 23.55 15.99
N ALA A 433 13.25 24.34 15.26
CA ALA A 433 12.52 25.49 15.80
C ALA A 433 11.01 25.29 15.64
N ILE A 434 10.23 25.78 16.59
CA ILE A 434 8.77 25.83 16.50
C ILE A 434 8.36 27.29 16.45
N TYR A 435 7.63 27.67 15.41
CA TYR A 435 7.02 28.98 15.24
C TYR A 435 5.52 28.87 15.42
N GLN A 436 4.95 29.84 16.11
CA GLN A 436 3.51 30.04 16.19
C GLN A 436 3.11 31.18 15.27
N ILE A 437 2.00 31.01 14.56
CA ILE A 437 1.39 32.10 13.79
C ILE A 437 0.70 33.04 14.77
N TYR A 438 1.15 34.29 14.82
CA TYR A 438 0.59 35.31 15.71
C TYR A 438 0.02 36.46 14.88
N ARG A 439 -1.17 36.91 15.29
CA ARG A 439 -1.93 37.98 14.65
C ARG A 439 -1.65 39.32 15.31
#